data_AF-A0A6N2RW38-F1
#
_entry.id   AF-A0A6N2RW38-F1
#
_cell.length_a   1.000
_cell.length_b   1.000
_cell.length_c   1.000
_cell.angle_alpha   90.00
_cell.angle_beta   90.00
_cell.angle_gamma   90.00
#
_symmetry.space_group_name_H-M   'P 1'
#
loop_
_entity.id
_entity.type
_entity.pdbx_description
1 polymer ?
#
loop_
_entity_poly.entity_id
_entity_poly.type
_entity_poly.pdbx_seq_one_letter_code
_entity_poly.pdbx_strand_id
1 'polypeptide(L)'
;MVKHRKWMICIFIICLIGGLSSCAEDRSVIGDDFEIPKLTDENTIEFTVDVLGEWTQLEVFGGGGRMAIEWGDGRLQKIEDPEAGLITYKYGNRRSYRVRIWAEELDYCNLGSLLLPVKDLRIGNLPKMRDLALTSFANTRKIDLSRSCPNVENVNIGNCADLEYVDVSQCDSLKSVLIGGNPKLTSLDVTDKCKLKNLNCSGNQLSSLSLKDLPQLNSLDCSYNPELSRLEFDEKMEISTLFIGHCNFQNLDFLDRLPLLLEFVCRNNQLKELELPESLWIKYLDCSNNQLTRLSISENWLLTRVDCHSNRLDKEALNQLFEMLGTASDYPHSKSYLSYYDNPGEYTCNQEMPVRNGWTIEEKGAQ
;
A
#
# COMPACT_ATOMS: atom_id res chain seq x y z
N MET A 1 19.81 1.37 29.04
CA MET A 1 20.35 2.75 29.03
C MET A 1 20.44 3.21 27.59
N VAL A 2 19.56 4.16 27.25
CA VAL A 2 19.41 4.78 25.94
C VAL A 2 20.73 5.43 25.50
N LYS A 3 21.22 5.09 24.29
CA LYS A 3 22.29 5.85 23.63
C LYS A 3 21.71 6.59 22.43
N HIS A 4 21.42 7.87 22.65
CA HIS A 4 21.35 8.88 21.61
C HIS A 4 22.69 8.99 20.87
N ARG A 5 22.68 8.97 19.54
CA ARG A 5 23.74 9.54 18.68
C ARG A 5 23.04 10.08 17.42
N LYS A 6 22.77 11.39 17.38
CA LYS A 6 23.60 12.48 16.82
C LYS A 6 23.62 12.44 15.28
N TRP A 7 22.83 13.32 14.71
CA TRP A 7 22.90 13.78 13.32
C TRP A 7 24.33 14.23 12.97
N MET A 8 24.88 13.74 11.85
CA MET A 8 26.04 14.34 11.18
C MET A 8 25.85 14.23 9.66
N ILE A 9 25.55 15.38 9.05
CA ILE A 9 26.14 15.94 7.83
C ILE A 9 26.56 14.91 6.76
N CYS A 10 25.69 14.68 5.78
CA CYS A 10 26.05 14.03 4.52
C CYS A 10 26.93 14.97 3.69
N ILE A 11 28.21 14.63 3.55
CA ILE A 11 29.11 15.24 2.57
C ILE A 11 28.82 14.58 1.22
N PHE A 12 28.27 15.35 0.28
CA PHE A 12 28.16 14.95 -1.12
C PHE A 12 29.56 14.83 -1.73
N ILE A 13 30.04 13.60 -1.95
CA ILE A 13 31.19 13.37 -2.82
C ILE A 13 30.66 13.24 -4.26
N ILE A 14 30.68 14.36 -4.98
CA ILE A 14 30.46 14.41 -6.42
C ILE A 14 31.77 14.00 -7.09
N CYS A 15 31.89 12.74 -7.53
CA CYS A 15 32.94 12.35 -8.46
C CYS A 15 32.45 12.58 -9.91
N LEU A 16 32.69 13.81 -10.38
CA LEU A 16 32.66 14.17 -11.80
C LEU A 16 33.93 13.63 -12.46
N ILE A 17 33.82 12.68 -13.38
CA ILE A 17 34.85 12.43 -14.40
C ILE A 17 34.15 12.35 -15.75
N GLY A 18 34.49 13.30 -16.63
CA GLY A 18 34.16 13.27 -18.04
C GLY A 18 35.26 12.62 -18.87
N GLY A 19 34.87 12.16 -20.07
CA GLY A 19 35.75 12.14 -21.24
C GLY A 19 36.22 10.78 -21.77
N LEU A 20 35.74 10.50 -22.99
CA LEU A 20 36.36 9.75 -24.09
C LEU A 20 36.14 8.23 -24.20
N SER A 21 35.72 7.87 -25.42
CA SER A 21 35.39 6.53 -25.89
C SER A 21 36.59 5.59 -25.84
N SER A 22 36.38 4.45 -25.21
CA SER A 22 37.07 3.20 -25.48
C SER A 22 36.02 2.10 -25.37
N CYS A 23 35.83 1.32 -26.45
CA CYS A 23 35.05 0.08 -26.41
C CYS A 23 35.87 -1.00 -25.70
N ALA A 24 36.18 -0.76 -24.42
CA ALA A 24 36.58 -1.77 -23.47
C ALA A 24 35.51 -1.76 -22.38
N GLU A 25 34.92 -2.91 -22.09
CA GLU A 25 34.04 -3.06 -20.92
C GLU A 25 34.81 -2.59 -19.68
N ASP A 26 34.26 -1.62 -18.96
CA ASP A 26 34.84 -1.10 -17.73
C ASP A 26 34.70 -2.18 -16.65
N ARG A 27 35.78 -2.93 -16.40
CA ARG A 27 35.83 -4.01 -15.40
C ARG A 27 36.24 -3.52 -14.01
N SER A 28 35.98 -2.24 -13.71
CA SER A 28 36.34 -1.69 -12.41
C SER A 28 35.52 -2.33 -11.28
N VAL A 29 36.21 -2.58 -10.18
CA VAL A 29 35.60 -2.96 -8.90
C VAL A 29 35.64 -1.71 -8.03
N ILE A 30 34.48 -1.28 -7.55
CA ILE A 30 34.30 -0.07 -6.74
C ILE A 30 33.69 -0.42 -5.38
N GLY A 31 33.86 0.46 -4.39
CA GLY A 31 33.31 0.27 -3.04
C GLY A 31 34.32 -0.30 -2.04
N ASP A 32 33.82 -0.97 -1.00
CA ASP A 32 34.60 -1.36 0.17
C ASP A 32 35.56 -2.54 -0.10
N ASP A 33 36.59 -2.67 0.72
CA ASP A 33 37.62 -3.70 0.57
C ASP A 33 37.29 -4.96 1.37
N PHE A 34 36.59 -5.90 0.74
CA PHE A 34 36.34 -7.23 1.28
C PHE A 34 36.28 -8.32 0.19
N GLU A 35 36.34 -9.60 0.58
CA GLU A 35 36.16 -10.72 -0.33
C GLU A 35 34.71 -10.81 -0.81
N ILE A 36 34.51 -10.72 -2.13
CA ILE A 36 33.17 -10.73 -2.74
C ILE A 36 32.47 -12.06 -2.40
N PRO A 37 31.24 -12.04 -1.86
CA PRO A 37 30.48 -13.27 -1.65
C PRO A 37 30.35 -14.04 -2.96
N LYS A 38 30.36 -15.38 -2.90
CA LYS A 38 30.22 -16.19 -4.11
C LYS A 38 28.84 -15.96 -4.72
N LEU A 39 28.78 -15.59 -6.00
CA LEU A 39 27.52 -15.53 -6.73
C LEU A 39 26.91 -16.94 -6.85
N THR A 40 25.76 -17.15 -6.23
CA THR A 40 24.97 -18.38 -6.29
C THR A 40 23.50 -18.05 -6.58
N ASP A 41 22.63 -19.04 -6.69
CA ASP A 41 21.18 -18.77 -6.74
C ASP A 41 20.62 -18.34 -5.38
N GLU A 42 21.31 -18.66 -4.27
CA GLU A 42 20.94 -18.18 -2.95
C GLU A 42 21.29 -16.70 -2.79
N ASN A 43 20.39 -15.96 -2.14
CA ASN A 43 20.54 -14.55 -1.81
C ASN A 43 20.78 -13.65 -3.03
N THR A 44 20.26 -14.03 -4.20
CA THR A 44 20.47 -13.32 -5.47
C THR A 44 19.18 -12.80 -6.07
N ILE A 45 19.21 -11.57 -6.58
CA ILE A 45 18.17 -10.98 -7.43
C ILE A 45 18.83 -10.55 -8.74
N GLU A 46 18.28 -10.99 -9.87
CA GLU A 46 18.73 -10.61 -11.21
C GLU A 46 17.60 -9.99 -12.00
N PHE A 47 17.90 -8.98 -12.81
CA PHE A 47 16.94 -8.38 -13.74
C PHE A 47 17.67 -7.59 -14.82
N THR A 48 16.94 -7.20 -15.87
CA THR A 48 17.44 -6.32 -16.92
C THR A 48 16.77 -4.95 -16.82
N VAL A 49 17.59 -3.89 -16.77
CA VAL A 49 17.15 -2.50 -16.86
C VAL A 49 17.27 -2.03 -18.30
N ASP A 50 16.17 -1.56 -18.89
CA ASP A 50 16.17 -0.95 -20.23
C ASP A 50 16.20 0.58 -20.14
N VAL A 51 17.26 1.20 -20.64
CA VAL A 51 17.38 2.66 -20.71
C VAL A 51 16.75 3.16 -22.00
N LEU A 52 15.53 3.68 -21.91
CA LEU A 52 14.78 4.20 -23.07
C LEU A 52 15.05 5.70 -23.31
N GLY A 53 15.34 6.44 -22.25
CA GLY A 53 15.58 7.89 -22.25
C GLY A 53 17.04 8.27 -22.42
N GLU A 54 17.40 9.48 -21.98
CA GLU A 54 18.80 9.90 -21.87
C GLU A 54 19.52 9.18 -20.72
N TRP A 55 18.80 8.99 -19.62
CA TRP A 55 19.27 8.28 -18.44
C TRP A 55 18.10 7.66 -17.68
N THR A 56 18.40 6.66 -16.85
CA THR A 56 17.52 6.17 -15.78
C THR A 56 18.36 5.91 -14.52
N GLN A 57 17.72 5.79 -13.37
CA GLN A 57 18.36 5.54 -12.09
C GLN A 57 17.73 4.31 -11.47
N LEU A 58 18.58 3.43 -10.94
CA LEU A 58 18.17 2.33 -10.07
C LEU A 58 18.55 2.70 -8.64
N GLU A 59 17.60 2.55 -7.73
CA GLU A 59 17.83 2.69 -6.30
C GLU A 59 17.73 1.30 -5.67
N VAL A 60 18.71 1.00 -4.83
CA VAL A 60 18.81 -0.25 -4.08
C VAL A 60 18.96 0.12 -2.62
N PHE A 61 18.08 -0.41 -1.79
CA PHE A 61 18.24 -0.43 -0.35
C PHE A 61 18.23 -1.89 0.08
N GLY A 62 19.19 -2.31 0.89
CA GLY A 62 19.39 -3.73 1.18
C GLY A 62 19.90 -3.95 2.59
N GLY A 63 19.71 -5.16 3.10
CA GLY A 63 20.20 -5.60 4.40
C GLY A 63 20.74 -7.01 4.33
N GLY A 64 21.29 -7.50 5.43
CA GLY A 64 21.66 -8.91 5.53
C GLY A 64 23.12 -9.22 5.19
N GLY A 65 24.03 -8.44 5.77
CA GLY A 65 25.48 -8.61 5.62
C GLY A 65 26.05 -7.96 4.37
N ARG A 66 27.23 -8.42 3.94
CA ARG A 66 27.95 -7.79 2.83
C ARG A 66 27.26 -8.08 1.50
N MET A 67 27.19 -7.06 0.65
CA MET A 67 26.48 -7.09 -0.63
C MET A 67 27.43 -6.80 -1.79
N ALA A 68 27.19 -7.45 -2.92
CA ALA A 68 27.81 -7.14 -4.19
C ALA A 68 26.75 -6.89 -5.27
N ILE A 69 27.01 -5.90 -6.13
CA ILE A 69 26.12 -5.52 -7.23
C ILE A 69 26.94 -5.46 -8.52
N GLU A 70 26.60 -6.32 -9.48
CA GLU A 70 27.05 -6.22 -10.86
C GLU A 70 26.03 -5.36 -11.63
N TRP A 71 26.46 -4.17 -12.08
CA TRP A 71 25.54 -3.20 -12.67
C TRP A 71 25.19 -3.48 -14.13
N GLY A 72 25.84 -4.47 -14.76
CA GLY A 72 25.57 -4.88 -16.14
C GLY A 72 26.33 -4.09 -17.22
N ASP A 73 27.21 -3.17 -16.83
CA ASP A 73 28.14 -2.45 -17.72
C ASP A 73 29.60 -2.85 -17.55
N GLY A 74 29.84 -3.92 -16.78
CA GLY A 74 31.15 -4.45 -16.40
C GLY A 74 31.57 -4.06 -14.98
N ARG A 75 30.93 -3.05 -14.37
CA ARG A 75 31.27 -2.61 -13.01
C ARG A 75 30.66 -3.51 -11.96
N LEU A 76 31.48 -3.79 -10.96
CA LEU A 76 31.11 -4.50 -9.74
C LEU A 76 31.25 -3.55 -8.54
N GLN A 77 30.19 -3.37 -7.78
CA GLN A 77 30.21 -2.58 -6.55
C GLN A 77 30.12 -3.50 -5.32
N LYS A 78 31.06 -3.32 -4.39
CA LYS A 78 31.09 -3.99 -3.09
C LYS A 78 30.59 -3.05 -2.00
N ILE A 79 29.69 -3.52 -1.14
CA ILE A 79 29.11 -2.75 -0.05
C ILE A 79 29.24 -3.56 1.24
N GLU A 80 30.01 -3.04 2.21
CA GLU A 80 30.24 -3.71 3.48
C GLU A 80 28.99 -3.67 4.39
N ASP A 81 28.30 -2.52 4.41
CA ASP A 81 27.09 -2.28 5.19
C ASP A 81 25.99 -1.67 4.29
N PRO A 82 25.14 -2.49 3.65
CA PRO A 82 24.08 -2.00 2.76
C PRO A 82 22.95 -1.29 3.52
N GLU A 83 22.89 -1.43 4.85
CA GLU A 83 21.91 -0.73 5.70
C GLU A 83 22.31 0.73 5.96
N ALA A 84 23.59 1.07 5.75
CA ALA A 84 24.12 2.40 6.03
C ALA A 84 23.50 3.52 5.17
N GLY A 85 22.93 3.19 4.00
CA GLY A 85 22.26 4.18 3.17
C GLY A 85 21.81 3.69 1.80
N LEU A 86 21.12 4.57 1.09
CA LEU A 86 20.61 4.34 -0.26
C LEU A 86 21.77 4.17 -1.26
N ILE A 87 21.78 3.04 -1.97
CA ILE A 87 22.70 2.80 -3.08
C ILE A 87 22.01 3.24 -4.36
N THR A 88 22.63 4.15 -5.11
CA THR A 88 22.07 4.64 -6.37
C THR A 88 23.03 4.37 -7.52
N TYR A 89 22.47 3.96 -8.66
CA TYR A 89 23.23 3.79 -9.90
C TYR A 89 22.51 4.45 -11.07
N LYS A 90 23.22 5.33 -11.76
CA LYS A 90 22.69 6.06 -12.91
C LYS A 90 23.17 5.43 -14.20
N TYR A 91 22.24 4.91 -14.98
CA TYR A 91 22.50 4.42 -16.31
C TYR A 91 22.29 5.54 -17.33
N GLY A 92 23.29 5.75 -18.19
CA GLY A 92 23.15 6.50 -19.44
C GLY A 92 23.12 5.55 -20.64
N ASN A 93 23.10 6.09 -21.86
CA ASN A 93 23.12 5.36 -23.13
C ASN A 93 21.91 4.43 -23.33
N ARG A 94 21.25 4.53 -24.48
CA ARG A 94 20.08 3.69 -24.81
C ARG A 94 20.49 2.25 -25.09
N ARG A 95 20.47 1.41 -24.06
CA ARG A 95 20.69 -0.04 -24.12
C ARG A 95 20.12 -0.74 -22.88
N SER A 96 20.26 -2.06 -22.86
CA SER A 96 19.89 -2.92 -21.73
C SER A 96 21.10 -3.20 -20.83
N TYR A 97 20.87 -3.27 -19.52
CA TYR A 97 21.87 -3.58 -18.50
C TYR A 97 21.37 -4.74 -17.66
N ARG A 98 22.10 -5.87 -17.64
CA ARG A 98 21.75 -7.01 -16.79
C ARG A 98 22.35 -6.80 -15.41
N VAL A 99 21.51 -6.52 -14.44
CA VAL A 99 21.87 -6.27 -13.05
C VAL A 99 21.83 -7.58 -12.28
N ARG A 100 22.83 -7.80 -11.42
CA ARG A 100 22.81 -8.88 -10.43
C ARG A 100 23.15 -8.31 -9.07
N ILE A 101 22.32 -8.59 -8.08
CA ILE A 101 22.51 -8.21 -6.69
C ILE A 101 22.60 -9.50 -5.90
N TRP A 102 23.65 -9.67 -5.10
CA TRP A 102 23.75 -10.80 -4.19
C TRP A 102 24.44 -10.41 -2.88
N ALA A 103 24.06 -11.09 -1.81
CA ALA A 103 24.58 -10.82 -0.47
C ALA A 103 24.86 -12.12 0.30
N GLU A 104 25.57 -12.00 1.43
CA GLU A 104 25.80 -13.13 2.32
C GLU A 104 24.50 -13.67 2.92
N GLU A 105 23.60 -12.80 3.37
CA GLU A 105 22.35 -13.16 4.04
C GLU A 105 21.20 -12.19 3.73
N LEU A 106 20.81 -11.98 2.47
CA LEU A 106 19.78 -10.99 2.11
C LEU A 106 18.47 -11.17 2.92
N ASP A 107 18.21 -10.27 3.87
CA ASP A 107 17.05 -10.29 4.76
C ASP A 107 16.08 -9.12 4.53
N TYR A 108 16.55 -8.06 3.89
CA TYR A 108 15.78 -6.90 3.44
C TYR A 108 16.27 -6.50 2.05
N CYS A 109 15.35 -6.20 1.12
CA CYS A 109 15.70 -5.60 -0.16
C CYS A 109 14.56 -4.75 -0.72
N ASN A 110 14.87 -3.51 -1.10
CA ASN A 110 14.00 -2.62 -1.83
C ASN A 110 14.67 -2.23 -3.15
N LEU A 111 13.97 -2.52 -4.25
CA LEU A 111 14.34 -2.17 -5.59
C LEU A 111 13.24 -1.30 -6.19
N GLY A 112 13.63 -0.14 -6.70
CA GLY A 112 12.69 0.75 -7.35
C GLY A 112 13.32 2.06 -7.80
N SER A 113 12.65 2.71 -8.74
CA SER A 113 12.75 4.13 -9.06
C SER A 113 11.54 4.47 -9.92
N LEU A 114 11.31 5.75 -10.21
CA LEU A 114 10.12 6.19 -10.94
C LEU A 114 10.02 5.52 -12.32
N LEU A 115 9.09 4.56 -12.45
CA LEU A 115 8.78 3.79 -13.68
C LEU A 115 10.01 3.14 -14.31
N LEU A 116 10.81 2.44 -13.49
CA LEU A 116 12.00 1.74 -13.95
C LEU A 116 11.64 0.62 -14.93
N PRO A 117 12.09 0.65 -16.21
CA PRO A 117 11.80 -0.42 -17.16
C PRO A 117 12.59 -1.67 -16.80
N VAL A 118 11.92 -2.65 -16.20
CA VAL A 118 12.49 -3.91 -15.71
C VAL A 118 11.90 -5.07 -16.47
N LYS A 119 12.76 -5.96 -16.96
CA LYS A 119 12.38 -7.25 -17.56
C LYS A 119 13.28 -8.37 -17.05
N ASP A 120 12.93 -9.61 -17.37
CA ASP A 120 13.69 -10.81 -17.01
C ASP A 120 13.99 -10.91 -15.50
N LEU A 121 13.08 -10.39 -14.65
CA LEU A 121 13.21 -10.45 -13.20
C LEU A 121 13.26 -11.90 -12.73
N ARG A 122 14.35 -12.26 -12.07
CA ARG A 122 14.56 -13.53 -11.39
C ARG A 122 14.93 -13.25 -9.95
N ILE A 123 14.18 -13.87 -9.05
CA ILE A 123 14.45 -13.84 -7.62
C ILE A 123 14.90 -15.24 -7.23
N GLY A 124 16.14 -15.37 -6.78
CA GLY A 124 16.71 -16.62 -6.30
C GLY A 124 16.08 -17.10 -5.00
N ASN A 125 16.68 -18.10 -4.37
CA ASN A 125 16.27 -18.53 -3.04
C ASN A 125 16.76 -17.53 -1.99
N LEU A 126 15.84 -16.84 -1.30
CA LEU A 126 16.11 -15.82 -0.29
C LEU A 126 15.60 -16.33 1.08
N PRO A 127 16.29 -17.30 1.73
CA PRO A 127 15.79 -17.98 2.92
C PRO A 127 15.70 -17.07 4.16
N LYS A 128 16.41 -15.95 4.18
CA LYS A 128 16.42 -14.97 5.28
C LYS A 128 15.54 -13.76 5.03
N MET A 129 15.01 -13.59 3.81
CA MET A 129 14.19 -12.45 3.44
C MET A 129 13.00 -12.28 4.37
N ARG A 130 12.89 -11.10 4.97
CA ARG A 130 11.78 -10.63 5.80
C ARG A 130 10.99 -9.53 5.10
N ASP A 131 11.67 -8.67 4.36
CA ASP A 131 11.10 -7.46 3.79
C ASP A 131 11.55 -7.28 2.33
N LEU A 132 10.62 -7.47 1.39
CA LEU A 132 10.88 -7.33 -0.03
C LEU A 132 10.00 -6.24 -0.64
N ALA A 133 10.64 -5.24 -1.25
CA ALA A 133 9.96 -4.21 -2.03
C ALA A 133 10.45 -4.21 -3.47
N LEU A 134 9.51 -4.34 -4.42
CA LEU A 134 9.73 -4.31 -5.86
C LEU A 134 8.74 -3.29 -6.43
N THR A 135 9.14 -2.03 -6.46
CA THR A 135 8.21 -0.92 -6.66
C THR A 135 8.51 -0.13 -7.93
N SER A 136 7.45 0.42 -8.51
CA SER A 136 7.54 1.33 -9.65
C SER A 136 8.21 0.69 -10.88
N PHE A 137 8.03 -0.61 -11.09
CA PHE A 137 8.54 -1.30 -12.28
C PHE A 137 7.59 -1.10 -13.48
N ALA A 138 8.17 -0.87 -14.65
CA ALA A 138 7.51 -0.99 -15.94
C ALA A 138 7.98 -2.27 -16.66
N ASN A 139 7.20 -2.78 -17.62
CA ASN A 139 7.44 -3.99 -18.41
C ASN A 139 7.49 -5.33 -17.65
N THR A 140 7.44 -5.33 -16.31
CA THR A 140 7.31 -6.56 -15.52
C THR A 140 5.85 -6.96 -15.37
N ARG A 141 5.44 -8.01 -16.08
CA ARG A 141 4.05 -8.51 -16.07
C ARG A 141 3.74 -9.52 -14.97
N LYS A 142 4.77 -10.23 -14.50
CA LYS A 142 4.63 -11.32 -13.54
C LYS A 142 5.67 -11.16 -12.44
N ILE A 143 5.27 -11.28 -11.19
CA ILE A 143 6.17 -11.48 -10.06
C ILE A 143 5.78 -12.78 -9.36
N ASP A 144 6.72 -13.69 -9.22
CA ASP A 144 6.49 -15.03 -8.64
C ASP A 144 7.43 -15.21 -7.46
N LEU A 145 6.87 -15.19 -6.24
CA LEU A 145 7.62 -15.35 -5.00
C LEU A 145 7.52 -16.78 -4.43
N SER A 146 6.73 -17.65 -5.06
CA SER A 146 6.36 -18.98 -4.55
C SER A 146 7.56 -19.90 -4.29
N ARG A 147 8.71 -19.65 -4.91
CA ARG A 147 9.93 -20.46 -4.75
C ARG A 147 11.10 -19.68 -4.18
N SER A 148 10.91 -18.40 -3.90
CA SER A 148 12.00 -17.46 -3.67
C SER A 148 12.05 -17.00 -2.22
N CYS A 149 10.89 -16.75 -1.60
CA CYS A 149 10.84 -16.02 -0.34
C CYS A 149 10.01 -16.76 0.74
N PRO A 150 10.47 -17.92 1.24
CA PRO A 150 9.66 -18.77 2.15
C PRO A 150 9.39 -18.13 3.53
N ASN A 151 10.22 -17.17 3.95
CA ASN A 151 10.17 -16.57 5.29
C ASN A 151 9.80 -15.08 5.28
N VAL A 152 9.38 -14.56 4.12
CA VAL A 152 9.04 -13.14 3.95
C VAL A 152 7.83 -12.78 4.80
N GLU A 153 7.92 -11.65 5.48
CA GLU A 153 6.89 -11.13 6.37
C GLU A 153 6.20 -9.91 5.76
N ASN A 154 6.92 -9.07 5.02
CA ASN A 154 6.37 -7.89 4.38
C ASN A 154 6.75 -7.84 2.91
N VAL A 155 5.75 -7.67 2.05
CA VAL A 155 5.93 -7.51 0.61
C VAL A 155 5.31 -6.20 0.16
N ASN A 156 6.07 -5.42 -0.61
CA ASN A 156 5.57 -4.23 -1.29
C ASN A 156 5.82 -4.34 -2.81
N ILE A 157 4.76 -4.57 -3.58
CA ILE A 157 4.76 -4.62 -5.04
C ILE A 157 3.81 -3.52 -5.54
N GLY A 158 4.21 -2.28 -5.30
CA GLY A 158 3.40 -1.11 -5.62
C GLY A 158 3.82 -0.40 -6.91
N ASN A 159 2.86 0.25 -7.56
CA ASN A 159 3.07 1.15 -8.69
C ASN A 159 3.69 0.50 -9.94
N CYS A 160 3.48 -0.80 -10.16
CA CYS A 160 4.01 -1.51 -11.32
C CYS A 160 3.04 -1.41 -12.51
N ALA A 161 3.43 -0.65 -13.54
CA ALA A 161 2.54 -0.21 -14.62
C ALA A 161 1.99 -1.36 -15.50
N ASP A 162 2.75 -2.47 -15.58
CA ASP A 162 2.46 -3.60 -16.45
C ASP A 162 2.13 -4.90 -15.71
N LEU A 163 2.06 -4.85 -14.37
CA LEU A 163 1.88 -6.05 -13.55
C LEU A 163 0.47 -6.63 -13.72
N GLU A 164 0.42 -7.87 -14.21
CA GLU A 164 -0.81 -8.62 -14.48
C GLU A 164 -1.01 -9.75 -13.45
N TYR A 165 0.07 -10.24 -12.83
CA TYR A 165 0.02 -11.37 -11.91
C TYR A 165 1.10 -11.33 -10.82
N VAL A 166 0.70 -11.69 -9.61
CA VAL A 166 1.58 -11.88 -8.45
C VAL A 166 1.29 -13.25 -7.82
N ASP A 167 2.33 -14.03 -7.55
CA ASP A 167 2.23 -15.27 -6.76
C ASP A 167 2.91 -15.10 -5.40
N VAL A 168 2.11 -15.14 -4.35
CA VAL A 168 2.54 -15.17 -2.94
C VAL A 168 2.12 -16.47 -2.23
N SER A 169 1.73 -17.50 -2.98
CA SER A 169 1.08 -18.71 -2.44
C SER A 169 1.90 -19.42 -1.37
N GLN A 170 3.23 -19.48 -1.53
CA GLN A 170 4.14 -20.14 -0.58
C GLN A 170 4.77 -19.18 0.45
N CYS A 171 4.29 -17.94 0.53
CA CYS A 171 4.79 -16.94 1.48
C CYS A 171 3.97 -16.98 2.79
N ASP A 172 4.01 -18.11 3.52
CA ASP A 172 3.16 -18.36 4.70
C ASP A 172 3.51 -17.53 5.94
N SER A 173 4.61 -16.78 5.88
CA SER A 173 5.03 -15.87 6.95
C SER A 173 4.54 -14.44 6.78
N LEU A 174 3.78 -14.14 5.72
CA LEU A 174 3.28 -12.80 5.42
C LEU A 174 2.43 -12.22 6.56
N LYS A 175 2.80 -11.01 6.97
CA LYS A 175 2.13 -10.14 7.95
C LYS A 175 1.60 -8.87 7.30
N SER A 176 2.25 -8.39 6.25
CA SER A 176 1.85 -7.19 5.51
C SER A 176 2.03 -7.38 4.00
N VAL A 177 1.00 -7.05 3.23
CA VAL A 177 1.03 -7.09 1.76
C VAL A 177 0.57 -5.74 1.22
N LEU A 178 1.46 -5.03 0.53
CA LEU A 178 1.20 -3.77 -0.14
C LEU A 178 1.32 -3.98 -1.65
N ILE A 179 0.21 -4.11 -2.36
CA ILE A 179 0.13 -4.31 -3.81
C ILE A 179 -0.71 -3.17 -4.41
N GLY A 180 -0.37 -1.93 -4.04
CA GLY A 180 -1.14 -0.75 -4.45
C GLY A 180 -0.71 -0.19 -5.81
N GLY A 181 -1.64 0.32 -6.62
CA GLY A 181 -1.31 1.09 -7.82
C GLY A 181 -0.83 0.27 -9.02
N ASN A 182 -1.36 -0.94 -9.23
CA ASN A 182 -1.04 -1.80 -10.37
C ASN A 182 -2.22 -1.85 -11.35
N PRO A 183 -2.27 -0.97 -12.37
CA PRO A 183 -3.47 -0.74 -13.19
C PRO A 183 -3.84 -1.90 -14.13
N LYS A 184 -3.06 -2.99 -14.16
CA LYS A 184 -3.35 -4.20 -14.94
C LYS A 184 -3.60 -5.44 -14.07
N LEU A 185 -3.50 -5.32 -12.75
CA LEU A 185 -3.72 -6.44 -11.84
C LEU A 185 -5.22 -6.63 -11.63
N THR A 186 -5.75 -7.74 -12.14
CA THR A 186 -7.19 -8.04 -12.15
C THR A 186 -7.60 -9.09 -11.12
N SER A 187 -6.64 -9.80 -10.55
CA SER A 187 -6.87 -10.78 -9.49
C SER A 187 -5.72 -10.76 -8.49
N LEU A 188 -6.02 -11.08 -7.24
CA LEU A 188 -5.06 -11.24 -6.17
C LEU A 188 -5.52 -12.41 -5.29
N ASP A 189 -4.66 -13.41 -5.15
CA ASP A 189 -4.87 -14.52 -4.24
C ASP A 189 -3.97 -14.36 -3.00
N VAL A 190 -4.61 -14.15 -1.87
CA VAL A 190 -3.98 -14.06 -0.55
C VAL A 190 -4.54 -15.11 0.40
N THR A 191 -5.25 -16.12 -0.10
CA THR A 191 -5.85 -17.17 0.74
C THR A 191 -4.80 -17.94 1.55
N ASP A 192 -5.23 -18.51 2.68
CA ASP A 192 -4.40 -19.25 3.63
C ASP A 192 -3.23 -18.46 4.24
N LYS A 193 -3.28 -17.12 4.22
CA LYS A 193 -2.24 -16.27 4.85
C LYS A 193 -2.62 -15.96 6.29
N CYS A 194 -2.59 -16.99 7.14
CA CYS A 194 -3.10 -16.92 8.52
C CYS A 194 -2.41 -15.91 9.46
N LYS A 195 -1.25 -15.36 9.06
CA LYS A 195 -0.51 -14.32 9.80
C LYS A 195 -0.69 -12.92 9.23
N LEU A 196 -1.42 -12.77 8.12
CA LEU A 196 -1.61 -11.50 7.43
C LEU A 196 -2.47 -10.58 8.30
N LYS A 197 -1.94 -9.40 8.61
CA LYS A 197 -2.60 -8.39 9.44
C LYS A 197 -3.03 -7.17 8.64
N ASN A 198 -2.23 -6.83 7.62
CA ASN A 198 -2.44 -5.64 6.81
C ASN A 198 -2.43 -6.03 5.33
N LEU A 199 -3.48 -5.66 4.62
CA LEU A 199 -3.58 -5.80 3.17
C LEU A 199 -3.95 -4.44 2.55
N ASN A 200 -3.05 -3.89 1.74
CA ASN A 200 -3.38 -2.80 0.85
C ASN A 200 -3.27 -3.28 -0.60
N CYS A 201 -4.40 -3.38 -1.29
CA CYS A 201 -4.48 -3.68 -2.71
C CYS A 201 -5.26 -2.59 -3.45
N SER A 202 -5.09 -1.34 -3.01
CA SER A 202 -5.76 -0.18 -3.59
C SER A 202 -5.22 0.16 -4.98
N GLY A 203 -6.02 0.78 -5.84
CA GLY A 203 -5.53 1.27 -7.15
C GLY A 203 -5.19 0.17 -8.15
N ASN A 204 -5.94 -0.95 -8.13
CA ASN A 204 -5.81 -2.04 -9.10
C ASN A 204 -7.07 -2.13 -9.98
N GLN A 205 -7.29 -3.28 -10.64
CA GLN A 205 -8.48 -3.59 -11.45
C GLN A 205 -9.20 -4.84 -10.93
N LEU A 206 -9.20 -5.05 -9.61
CA LEU A 206 -9.87 -6.18 -8.99
C LEU A 206 -11.40 -6.03 -9.16
N SER A 207 -12.08 -7.11 -9.54
CA SER A 207 -13.55 -7.16 -9.60
C SER A 207 -14.17 -7.87 -8.40
N SER A 208 -13.41 -8.76 -7.77
CA SER A 208 -13.74 -9.46 -6.54
C SER A 208 -12.46 -9.75 -5.74
N LEU A 209 -12.59 -9.91 -4.43
CA LEU A 209 -11.49 -10.30 -3.56
C LEU A 209 -12.01 -11.25 -2.46
N SER A 210 -11.39 -12.42 -2.35
CA SER A 210 -11.63 -13.33 -1.24
C SER A 210 -10.67 -13.03 -0.09
N LEU A 211 -11.22 -12.91 1.11
CA LEU A 211 -10.51 -12.66 2.36
C LEU A 211 -10.72 -13.81 3.35
N LYS A 212 -11.17 -14.97 2.84
CA LYS A 212 -11.30 -16.21 3.60
C LYS A 212 -9.94 -16.73 4.06
N ASP A 213 -9.95 -17.41 5.20
CA ASP A 213 -8.78 -18.01 5.83
C ASP A 213 -7.72 -16.99 6.24
N LEU A 214 -8.16 -15.75 6.55
CA LEU A 214 -7.34 -14.63 7.05
C LEU A 214 -7.73 -14.22 8.48
N PRO A 215 -7.63 -15.12 9.48
CA PRO A 215 -8.15 -14.88 10.83
C PRO A 215 -7.49 -13.71 11.57
N GLN A 216 -6.30 -13.25 11.15
CA GLN A 216 -5.57 -12.14 11.78
C GLN A 216 -5.67 -10.83 11.01
N LEU A 217 -6.43 -10.78 9.90
CA LEU A 217 -6.55 -9.57 9.09
C LEU A 217 -7.28 -8.50 9.89
N ASN A 218 -6.60 -7.38 10.12
CA ASN A 218 -7.09 -6.28 10.93
C ASN A 218 -7.35 -5.01 10.11
N SER A 219 -6.51 -4.76 9.09
CA SER A 219 -6.62 -3.59 8.21
C SER A 219 -6.66 -4.00 6.75
N LEU A 220 -7.70 -3.54 6.05
CA LEU A 220 -7.90 -3.75 4.62
C LEU A 220 -8.14 -2.42 3.91
N ASP A 221 -7.32 -2.13 2.91
CA ASP A 221 -7.57 -1.09 1.93
C ASP A 221 -7.58 -1.70 0.52
N CYS A 222 -8.77 -1.78 -0.07
CA CYS A 222 -8.97 -2.16 -1.46
C CYS A 222 -9.65 -1.04 -2.27
N SER A 223 -9.48 0.21 -1.83
CA SER A 223 -10.03 1.39 -2.51
C SER A 223 -9.47 1.55 -3.93
N TYR A 224 -10.11 2.36 -4.78
CA TYR A 224 -9.66 2.61 -6.14
C TYR A 224 -9.54 1.33 -7.00
N ASN A 225 -10.46 0.39 -6.80
CA ASN A 225 -10.68 -0.73 -7.70
C ASN A 225 -12.04 -0.53 -8.38
N PRO A 226 -12.11 0.14 -9.54
CA PRO A 226 -13.37 0.65 -10.11
C PRO A 226 -14.37 -0.45 -10.51
N GLU A 227 -13.92 -1.71 -10.62
CA GLU A 227 -14.77 -2.87 -10.92
C GLU A 227 -15.13 -3.70 -9.66
N LEU A 228 -14.53 -3.39 -8.51
CA LEU A 228 -14.70 -4.17 -7.28
C LEU A 228 -16.10 -3.97 -6.71
N SER A 229 -16.87 -5.05 -6.69
CA SER A 229 -18.27 -5.05 -6.22
C SER A 229 -18.57 -6.18 -5.25
N ARG A 230 -17.59 -7.05 -4.95
CA ARG A 230 -17.76 -8.21 -4.08
C ARG A 230 -16.52 -8.46 -3.24
N LEU A 231 -16.73 -8.59 -1.93
CA LEU A 231 -15.76 -9.10 -0.97
C LEU A 231 -16.33 -10.36 -0.33
N GLU A 232 -15.48 -11.36 -0.10
CA GLU A 232 -15.86 -12.56 0.64
C GLU A 232 -15.10 -12.63 1.95
N PHE A 233 -15.81 -12.76 3.06
CA PHE A 233 -15.23 -12.83 4.41
C PHE A 233 -15.67 -14.12 5.10
N ASP A 234 -14.85 -14.58 6.04
CA ASP A 234 -15.29 -15.57 7.03
C ASP A 234 -16.28 -14.96 8.03
N GLU A 235 -16.89 -15.81 8.85
CA GLU A 235 -17.71 -15.34 9.97
C GLU A 235 -16.82 -14.69 11.04
N LYS A 236 -17.20 -13.49 11.49
CA LYS A 236 -16.59 -12.77 12.64
C LYS A 236 -15.08 -12.53 12.50
N MET A 237 -14.68 -11.79 11.47
CA MET A 237 -13.29 -11.40 11.28
C MET A 237 -12.86 -10.26 12.23
N GLU A 238 -11.56 -10.15 12.48
CA GLU A 238 -10.94 -9.14 13.37
C GLU A 238 -10.65 -7.79 12.69
N ILE A 239 -11.28 -7.52 11.54
CA ILE A 239 -11.06 -6.29 10.78
C ILE A 239 -11.62 -5.10 11.56
N SER A 240 -10.73 -4.16 11.92
CA SER A 240 -11.11 -2.89 12.56
C SER A 240 -11.09 -1.71 11.59
N THR A 241 -10.38 -1.83 10.46
CA THR A 241 -10.26 -0.78 9.45
C THR A 241 -10.55 -1.35 8.07
N LEU A 242 -11.57 -0.79 7.40
CA LEU A 242 -11.98 -1.20 6.05
C LEU A 242 -12.16 0.01 5.13
N PHE A 243 -11.35 0.08 4.08
CA PHE A 243 -11.46 1.09 3.03
C PHE A 243 -11.80 0.44 1.69
N ILE A 244 -13.00 0.78 1.19
CA ILE A 244 -13.57 0.33 -0.09
C ILE A 244 -13.99 1.52 -0.96
N GLY A 245 -13.32 2.67 -0.79
CA GLY A 245 -13.67 3.90 -1.50
C GLY A 245 -13.37 3.80 -3.00
N HIS A 246 -14.09 4.53 -3.85
CA HIS A 246 -13.88 4.52 -5.31
C HIS A 246 -13.91 3.11 -5.93
N CYS A 247 -14.97 2.36 -5.59
CA CYS A 247 -15.24 1.01 -6.09
C CYS A 247 -16.62 0.98 -6.79
N ASN A 248 -17.23 -0.20 -6.92
CA ASN A 248 -18.52 -0.40 -7.59
C ASN A 248 -19.58 -1.06 -6.69
N PHE A 249 -19.53 -0.82 -5.38
CA PHE A 249 -20.50 -1.39 -4.43
C PHE A 249 -21.86 -0.72 -4.56
N GLN A 250 -22.90 -1.56 -4.67
CA GLN A 250 -24.31 -1.13 -4.64
C GLN A 250 -25.01 -1.54 -3.33
N ASN A 251 -24.47 -2.54 -2.64
CA ASN A 251 -24.89 -3.03 -1.33
C ASN A 251 -23.66 -3.54 -0.56
N LEU A 252 -23.83 -3.75 0.75
CA LEU A 252 -22.79 -4.20 1.66
C LEU A 252 -23.36 -5.30 2.56
N ASP A 253 -23.50 -6.51 2.03
CA ASP A 253 -24.11 -7.67 2.70
C ASP A 253 -23.17 -8.41 3.67
N PHE A 254 -21.95 -7.89 3.85
CA PHE A 254 -20.91 -8.52 4.66
C PHE A 254 -20.67 -7.84 6.01
N LEU A 255 -21.32 -6.72 6.30
CA LEU A 255 -21.02 -5.92 7.50
C LEU A 255 -21.25 -6.68 8.82
N ASP A 256 -22.22 -7.60 8.86
CA ASP A 256 -22.47 -8.49 10.01
C ASP A 256 -21.29 -9.43 10.33
N ARG A 257 -20.39 -9.63 9.37
CA ARG A 257 -19.19 -10.47 9.52
C ARG A 257 -18.04 -9.73 10.19
N LEU A 258 -18.15 -8.41 10.37
CA LEU A 258 -17.07 -7.52 10.82
C LEU A 258 -17.40 -6.83 12.17
N PRO A 259 -17.64 -7.59 13.26
CA PRO A 259 -18.15 -7.04 14.52
C PRO A 259 -17.20 -6.05 15.22
N LEU A 260 -15.92 -6.00 14.82
CA LEU A 260 -14.90 -5.13 15.40
C LEU A 260 -14.60 -3.90 14.54
N LEU A 261 -15.39 -3.62 13.51
CA LEU A 261 -15.14 -2.50 12.61
C LEU A 261 -15.25 -1.16 13.37
N LEU A 262 -14.20 -0.34 13.28
CA LEU A 262 -14.07 0.97 13.93
C LEU A 262 -13.95 2.11 12.90
N GLU A 263 -13.25 1.87 11.80
CA GLU A 263 -13.02 2.85 10.74
C GLU A 263 -13.52 2.29 9.41
N PHE A 264 -14.49 2.97 8.81
CA PHE A 264 -15.12 2.51 7.58
C PHE A 264 -15.22 3.62 6.54
N VAL A 265 -14.59 3.39 5.37
CA VAL A 265 -14.66 4.30 4.21
C VAL A 265 -15.27 3.57 3.04
N CYS A 266 -16.46 3.97 2.65
CA CYS A 266 -17.19 3.48 1.48
C CYS A 266 -17.55 4.60 0.49
N ARG A 267 -16.85 5.73 0.55
CA ARG A 267 -17.07 6.88 -0.34
C ARG A 267 -16.97 6.54 -1.82
N ASN A 268 -17.62 7.31 -2.68
CA ASN A 268 -17.54 7.13 -4.14
C ASN A 268 -17.89 5.71 -4.58
N ASN A 269 -19.07 5.25 -4.16
CA ASN A 269 -19.69 4.00 -4.60
C ASN A 269 -21.10 4.30 -5.16
N GLN A 270 -21.95 3.29 -5.29
CA GLN A 270 -23.31 3.42 -5.82
C GLN A 270 -24.37 3.00 -4.79
N LEU A 271 -24.07 3.15 -3.50
CA LEU A 271 -24.95 2.77 -2.40
C LEU A 271 -26.20 3.64 -2.38
N LYS A 272 -27.38 3.02 -2.27
CA LYS A 272 -28.68 3.73 -2.16
C LYS A 272 -29.17 3.86 -0.72
N GLU A 273 -28.75 2.93 0.11
CA GLU A 273 -29.04 2.84 1.53
C GLU A 273 -27.77 2.30 2.20
N LEU A 274 -27.50 2.77 3.42
CA LEU A 274 -26.43 2.26 4.26
C LEU A 274 -27.01 1.98 5.64
N GLU A 275 -27.18 0.69 5.91
CA GLU A 275 -27.60 0.17 7.21
C GLU A 275 -26.40 -0.58 7.80
N LEU A 276 -25.91 -0.09 8.93
CA LEU A 276 -24.77 -0.66 9.63
C LEU A 276 -25.29 -1.39 10.88
N PRO A 277 -24.77 -2.58 11.22
CA PRO A 277 -25.23 -3.32 12.38
C PRO A 277 -25.09 -2.51 13.69
N GLU A 278 -26.13 -2.55 14.53
CA GLU A 278 -26.15 -1.83 15.81
C GLU A 278 -25.02 -2.27 16.77
N SER A 279 -24.51 -3.49 16.60
CA SER A 279 -23.43 -4.05 17.41
C SER A 279 -22.05 -3.45 17.11
N LEU A 280 -21.90 -2.65 16.04
CA LEU A 280 -20.64 -2.00 15.71
C LEU A 280 -20.33 -0.83 16.66
N TRP A 281 -19.06 -0.39 16.68
CA TRP A 281 -18.61 0.80 17.41
C TRP A 281 -17.79 1.71 16.49
N ILE A 282 -18.44 2.19 15.44
CA ILE A 282 -17.76 3.03 14.44
C ILE A 282 -17.32 4.36 15.06
N LYS A 283 -16.04 4.68 14.88
CA LYS A 283 -15.42 5.93 15.28
C LYS A 283 -15.30 6.91 14.11
N TYR A 284 -15.04 6.39 12.90
CA TYR A 284 -14.86 7.15 11.68
C TYR A 284 -15.66 6.52 10.54
N LEU A 285 -16.60 7.27 9.97
CA LEU A 285 -17.42 6.85 8.84
C LEU A 285 -17.33 7.86 7.70
N ASP A 286 -16.88 7.42 6.53
CA ASP A 286 -17.00 8.19 5.28
C ASP A 286 -17.82 7.40 4.25
N CYS A 287 -19.05 7.85 4.06
CA CYS A 287 -20.00 7.35 3.07
C CYS A 287 -20.36 8.41 2.01
N SER A 288 -19.54 9.46 1.89
CA SER A 288 -19.76 10.56 0.96
C SER A 288 -19.79 10.11 -0.50
N ASN A 289 -20.37 10.93 -1.38
CA ASN A 289 -20.39 10.66 -2.83
C ASN A 289 -21.01 9.28 -3.16
N ASN A 290 -22.21 9.02 -2.63
CA ASN A 290 -23.03 7.86 -2.93
C ASN A 290 -24.42 8.32 -3.43
N GLN A 291 -25.41 7.43 -3.41
CA GLN A 291 -26.80 7.74 -3.76
C GLN A 291 -27.72 7.54 -2.54
N LEU A 292 -27.20 7.72 -1.33
CA LEU A 292 -27.88 7.39 -0.09
C LEU A 292 -29.14 8.23 0.07
N THR A 293 -30.29 7.57 0.13
CA THR A 293 -31.57 8.17 0.56
C THR A 293 -31.85 7.91 2.03
N ARG A 294 -31.15 6.93 2.61
CA ARG A 294 -31.18 6.60 4.04
C ARG A 294 -29.77 6.26 4.51
N LEU A 295 -29.45 6.74 5.70
CA LEU A 295 -28.25 6.41 6.45
C LEU A 295 -28.67 6.08 7.88
N SER A 296 -28.55 4.82 8.27
CA SER A 296 -28.85 4.38 9.63
C SER A 296 -27.55 4.15 10.38
N ILE A 297 -27.42 4.80 11.53
CA ILE A 297 -26.31 4.67 12.46
C ILE A 297 -26.87 4.32 13.85
N SER A 298 -26.02 3.89 14.78
CA SER A 298 -26.44 3.63 16.17
C SER A 298 -26.01 4.74 17.11
N GLU A 299 -26.88 5.08 18.07
CA GLU A 299 -26.61 6.04 19.16
C GLU A 299 -25.45 5.60 20.06
N ASN A 300 -25.13 4.31 20.09
CA ASN A 300 -24.05 3.77 20.94
C ASN A 300 -22.65 3.93 20.33
N TRP A 301 -22.54 4.47 19.11
CA TRP A 301 -21.25 4.62 18.46
C TRP A 301 -20.45 5.79 19.04
N LEU A 302 -19.14 5.59 19.19
CA LEU A 302 -18.20 6.63 19.62
C LEU A 302 -17.71 7.44 18.41
N LEU A 303 -18.66 7.96 17.62
CA LEU A 303 -18.34 8.69 16.40
C LEU A 303 -17.57 9.96 16.71
N THR A 304 -16.48 10.15 15.99
CA THR A 304 -15.68 11.38 15.99
C THR A 304 -15.73 12.06 14.63
N ARG A 305 -16.13 11.34 13.58
CA ARG A 305 -16.28 11.91 12.24
C ARG A 305 -17.30 11.14 11.41
N VAL A 306 -18.20 11.88 10.78
CA VAL A 306 -19.17 11.37 9.82
C VAL A 306 -19.16 12.24 8.57
N ASP A 307 -18.72 11.67 7.46
CA ASP A 307 -18.77 12.28 6.14
C ASP A 307 -19.88 11.60 5.33
N CYS A 308 -21.00 12.31 5.13
CA CYS A 308 -22.18 11.86 4.37
C CYS A 308 -22.61 12.85 3.28
N HIS A 309 -21.76 13.83 2.97
CA HIS A 309 -21.99 14.82 1.94
C HIS A 309 -22.12 14.19 0.53
N SER A 310 -22.70 14.95 -0.40
CA SER A 310 -22.87 14.55 -1.81
C SER A 310 -23.64 13.23 -1.95
N ASN A 311 -24.79 13.16 -1.28
CA ASN A 311 -25.72 12.02 -1.30
C ASN A 311 -27.14 12.49 -1.73
N ARG A 312 -28.17 11.69 -1.44
CA ARG A 312 -29.59 12.00 -1.71
C ARG A 312 -30.42 12.06 -0.44
N LEU A 313 -29.81 12.46 0.68
CA LEU A 313 -30.49 12.57 1.97
C LEU A 313 -31.41 13.80 1.95
N ASP A 314 -32.71 13.57 2.14
CA ASP A 314 -33.68 14.64 2.28
C ASP A 314 -33.66 15.24 3.70
N LYS A 315 -34.58 16.16 3.96
CA LYS A 315 -34.71 16.84 5.25
C LYS A 315 -34.92 15.84 6.38
N GLU A 316 -35.84 14.91 6.16
CA GLU A 316 -36.26 13.92 7.15
C GLU A 316 -35.11 12.97 7.48
N ALA A 317 -34.40 12.46 6.46
CA ALA A 317 -33.24 11.59 6.64
C ALA A 317 -32.09 12.28 7.39
N LEU A 318 -31.79 13.55 7.08
CA LEU A 318 -30.77 14.31 7.80
C LEU A 318 -31.17 14.57 9.25
N ASN A 319 -32.42 14.91 9.53
CA ASN A 319 -32.88 15.14 10.90
C ASN A 319 -32.81 13.85 11.73
N GLN A 320 -33.19 12.71 11.15
CA GLN A 320 -33.04 11.40 11.81
C GLN A 320 -31.56 11.09 12.12
N LEU A 321 -30.66 11.34 11.17
CA LEU A 321 -29.22 11.22 11.40
C LEU A 321 -28.77 12.10 12.58
N PHE A 322 -29.22 13.36 12.65
CA PHE A 322 -28.83 14.29 13.72
C PHE A 322 -29.34 13.85 15.09
N GLU A 323 -30.53 13.26 15.16
CA GLU A 323 -31.06 12.62 16.37
C GLU A 323 -30.18 11.46 16.81
N MET A 324 -29.82 10.56 15.88
CA MET A 324 -29.00 9.38 16.17
C MET A 324 -27.53 9.69 16.49
N LEU A 325 -26.96 10.78 15.95
CA LEU A 325 -25.58 11.20 16.24
C LEU A 325 -25.39 11.57 17.71
N GLY A 326 -26.45 12.02 18.39
CA GLY A 326 -26.38 12.44 19.78
C GLY A 326 -25.38 13.55 20.04
N THR A 327 -24.84 13.60 21.26
CA THR A 327 -23.81 14.56 21.68
C THR A 327 -22.44 14.12 21.17
N ALA A 328 -21.70 15.07 20.58
CA ALA A 328 -20.33 14.87 20.16
C ALA A 328 -19.45 14.31 21.29
N SER A 329 -18.52 13.44 20.92
CA SER A 329 -17.57 12.84 21.85
C SER A 329 -16.66 13.91 22.48
N ASP A 330 -16.63 13.98 23.81
CA ASP A 330 -15.83 14.95 24.59
C ASP A 330 -14.43 14.39 24.95
N TYR A 331 -13.72 13.86 23.95
CA TYR A 331 -12.35 13.39 24.15
C TYR A 331 -11.36 14.57 24.17
N PRO A 332 -10.45 14.64 25.16
CA PRO A 332 -9.44 15.69 25.23
C PRO A 332 -8.65 15.77 23.92
N HIS A 333 -8.69 16.92 23.26
CA HIS A 333 -7.99 17.22 22.01
C HIS A 333 -8.50 16.56 20.72
N SER A 334 -9.69 15.93 20.70
CA SER A 334 -10.33 15.52 19.44
C SER A 334 -11.68 16.21 19.26
N LYS A 335 -11.81 17.03 18.23
CA LYS A 335 -13.11 17.58 17.81
C LYS A 335 -13.91 16.50 17.07
N SER A 336 -15.24 16.55 17.20
CA SER A 336 -16.13 15.72 16.38
C SER A 336 -16.57 16.49 15.14
N TYR A 337 -16.52 15.85 13.97
CA TYR A 337 -16.77 16.48 12.68
C TYR A 337 -17.95 15.84 11.95
N LEU A 338 -18.78 16.67 11.31
CA LEU A 338 -19.91 16.23 10.50
C LEU A 338 -19.90 16.98 9.17
N SER A 339 -19.91 16.24 8.07
CA SER A 339 -20.07 16.78 6.72
C SER A 339 -21.31 16.21 6.04
N TYR A 340 -22.26 17.07 5.66
CA TYR A 340 -23.52 16.67 5.02
C TYR A 340 -23.94 17.56 3.85
N TYR A 341 -23.05 18.43 3.35
CA TYR A 341 -23.35 19.33 2.23
C TYR A 341 -23.65 18.58 0.93
N ASP A 342 -24.15 19.28 -0.10
CA ASP A 342 -24.57 18.71 -1.39
C ASP A 342 -25.62 17.57 -1.23
N ASN A 343 -26.45 17.64 -0.19
CA ASN A 343 -27.63 16.79 0.00
C ASN A 343 -28.92 17.62 -0.23
N PRO A 344 -30.00 17.03 -0.79
CA PRO A 344 -31.27 17.73 -0.98
C PRO A 344 -31.84 18.36 0.29
N GLY A 345 -31.62 17.74 1.45
CA GLY A 345 -32.09 18.24 2.75
C GLY A 345 -31.22 19.33 3.39
N GLU A 346 -30.04 19.64 2.84
CA GLU A 346 -28.99 20.46 3.50
C GLU A 346 -29.51 21.78 4.08
N TYR A 347 -30.33 22.52 3.32
CA TYR A 347 -30.83 23.84 3.70
C TYR A 347 -32.20 23.82 4.40
N THR A 348 -32.79 22.64 4.57
CA THR A 348 -34.14 22.48 5.13
C THR A 348 -34.19 21.62 6.39
N CYS A 349 -33.09 20.94 6.72
CA CYS A 349 -32.89 20.20 7.96
C CYS A 349 -32.67 21.14 9.17
N ASN A 350 -32.61 20.56 10.36
CA ASN A 350 -32.34 21.25 11.62
C ASN A 350 -30.83 21.47 11.82
N GLN A 351 -30.27 22.42 11.08
CA GLN A 351 -28.82 22.71 11.07
C GLN A 351 -28.26 23.08 12.45
N GLU A 352 -29.10 23.63 13.34
CA GLU A 352 -28.66 24.02 14.68
C GLU A 352 -28.43 22.83 15.63
N MET A 353 -29.09 21.69 15.38
CA MET A 353 -29.08 20.56 16.30
C MET A 353 -27.68 19.92 16.44
N PRO A 354 -26.97 19.55 15.36
CA PRO A 354 -25.60 19.02 15.49
C PRO A 354 -24.66 20.00 16.19
N VAL A 355 -24.76 21.30 15.89
CA VAL A 355 -23.92 22.35 16.49
C VAL A 355 -24.19 22.47 18.00
N ARG A 356 -25.46 22.49 18.41
CA ARG A 356 -25.85 22.47 19.84
C ARG A 356 -25.35 21.21 20.55
N ASN A 357 -25.27 20.10 19.82
CA ASN A 357 -24.73 18.84 20.30
C ASN A 357 -23.19 18.77 20.25
N GLY A 358 -22.49 19.85 19.90
CA GLY A 358 -21.02 19.93 19.93
C GLY A 358 -20.30 19.47 18.67
N TRP A 359 -21.03 19.16 17.59
CA TRP A 359 -20.44 18.79 16.31
C TRP A 359 -19.91 20.01 15.57
N THR A 360 -18.69 19.89 15.02
CA THR A 360 -18.14 20.86 14.08
C THR A 360 -18.62 20.51 12.67
N ILE A 361 -19.38 21.39 12.04
CA ILE A 361 -19.85 21.19 10.67
C ILE A 361 -18.74 21.55 9.68
N GLU A 362 -18.38 20.63 8.81
CA GLU A 362 -17.44 20.87 7.71
C GLU A 362 -18.19 21.36 6.47
N GLU A 363 -17.83 22.57 6.03
CA GLU A 363 -18.36 23.18 4.83
C GLU A 363 -17.59 22.76 3.57
N LYS A 364 -18.25 22.87 2.43
CA LYS A 364 -17.65 22.60 1.12
C LYS A 364 -16.41 23.47 0.89
N GLY A 365 -15.25 22.85 0.72
CA GLY A 365 -13.99 23.54 0.44
C GLY A 365 -13.15 23.93 1.65
N ALA A 366 -13.50 23.49 2.87
CA ALA A 366 -12.57 23.50 3.99
C ALA A 366 -11.41 22.51 3.69
N GLN A 367 -10.17 23.01 3.65
CA GLN A 367 -8.95 22.21 3.52
C GLN A 367 -8.33 21.90 4.88
#